data_AF-A0A3D9H813-F1
#
_entry.id   AF-A0A3D9H813-F1
#
_cell.length_a   1.000
_cell.length_b   1.000
_cell.length_c   1.000
_cell.angle_alpha   90.00
_cell.angle_beta   90.00
_cell.angle_gamma   90.00
#
_symmetry.space_group_name_H-M   'P 1'
#
loop_
_entity.id
_entity.type
_entity.pdbx_description
1 polymer ?
#
loop_
_entity_poly.entity_id
_entity_poly.type
_entity_poly.pdbx_seq_one_letter_code
_entity_poly.pdbx_strand_id
1 'polypeptide(L)' 'MLAREEISFTDLKNRLGVTDGNLDAHLKKFAAAGFLHSQTVLKGRSNTVYHLSPSGMKAFESYCLQIRGLLGG' A
#
# COMPACT_ATOMS: atom_id res chain seq x y z
N MET A 1 -3.35 -5.65 -21.20
CA MET A 1 -3.35 -6.45 -19.97
C MET A 1 -2.65 -5.61 -18.90
N LEU A 2 -3.42 -4.81 -18.15
CA LEU A 2 -2.84 -3.89 -17.17
C LEU A 2 -2.20 -4.75 -16.08
N ALA A 3 -0.86 -4.74 -15.99
CA ALA A 3 -0.15 -5.20 -14.81
C ALA A 3 -0.68 -4.36 -13.64
N ARG A 4 -1.67 -4.88 -12.92
CA ARG A 4 -2.07 -4.34 -11.63
C ARG A 4 -0.87 -4.61 -10.74
N GLU A 5 -0.01 -3.62 -10.56
CA GLU A 5 1.28 -3.75 -9.87
C GLU A 5 1.06 -4.35 -8.47
N GLU A 6 1.30 -5.65 -8.36
CA GLU A 6 1.43 -6.35 -7.10
C GLU A 6 2.69 -5.88 -6.42
N ILE A 7 2.57 -5.40 -5.20
CA ILE A 7 3.71 -4.97 -4.41
C ILE A 7 3.68 -5.66 -3.06
N SER A 8 4.84 -6.15 -2.63
CA SER A 8 4.98 -6.79 -1.32
C SER A 8 5.04 -5.74 -0.21
N PHE A 9 4.72 -6.15 1.02
CA PHE A 9 4.89 -5.29 2.20
C PHE A 9 6.32 -4.72 2.29
N THR A 10 7.32 -5.57 2.05
CA THR A 10 8.74 -5.22 2.14
C THR A 10 9.11 -4.17 1.09
N ASP A 11 8.62 -4.32 -0.14
CA ASP A 11 8.91 -3.36 -1.21
C ASP A 11 8.23 -2.01 -0.96
N LEU A 12 6.99 -2.02 -0.46
CA LEU A 12 6.27 -0.79 -0.12
C LEU A 12 6.99 -0.04 1.00
N LYS A 13 7.45 -0.78 2.02
CA LYS A 13 8.26 -0.24 3.11
C LYS A 13 9.52 0.44 2.61
N ASN A 14 10.30 -0.27 1.80
CA ASN A 14 11.57 0.21 1.29
C ASN A 14 11.39 1.44 0.38
N ARG A 15 10.34 1.45 -0.46
CA ARG A 15 10.04 2.59 -1.35
C ARG A 15 9.58 3.83 -0.59
N LEU A 16 8.81 3.67 0.48
CA LEU A 16 8.27 4.80 1.26
C LEU A 16 9.18 5.23 2.40
N GLY A 17 10.21 4.45 2.74
CA GLY A 17 11.13 4.77 3.84
C GLY A 17 10.46 4.79 5.22
N VAL A 18 9.37 4.03 5.38
CA VAL A 18 8.57 4.00 6.61
C VAL A 18 8.92 2.80 7.49
N THR A 19 8.51 2.83 8.75
CA THR A 19 8.61 1.68 9.66
C THR A 19 7.46 0.70 9.43
N ASP A 20 7.64 -0.55 9.85
CA ASP A 20 6.62 -1.61 9.76
C ASP A 20 5.29 -1.19 10.40
N GLY A 21 5.34 -0.55 11.58
CA GLY A 21 4.15 -0.11 12.30
C GLY A 21 3.40 1.02 11.57
N ASN A 22 4.12 1.98 10.99
CA ASN A 22 3.49 3.05 10.23
C ASN A 22 2.84 2.50 8.96
N LEU A 23 3.55 1.60 8.27
CA LEU A 23 3.04 0.96 7.07
C LEU A 23 1.79 0.11 7.35
N ASP A 24 1.82 -0.75 8.37
CA ASP A 24 0.69 -1.63 8.73
C ASP A 24 -0.56 -0.82 9.10
N ALA A 25 -0.41 0.25 9.88
CA ALA A 25 -1.52 1.12 10.25
C ALA A 25 -2.18 1.77 9.01
N HIS A 26 -1.39 2.21 8.04
CA HIS A 26 -1.91 2.81 6.82
C HIS A 26 -2.56 1.78 5.89
N LEU A 27 -1.96 0.60 5.71
CA LEU A 27 -2.55 -0.46 4.89
C LEU A 27 -3.88 -0.95 5.47
N LYS A 28 -4.01 -1.06 6.80
CA LYS A 28 -5.28 -1.39 7.46
C LYS A 28 -6.36 -0.33 7.22
N LYS A 29 -6.02 0.95 7.32
CA LYS A 29 -6.97 2.06 7.02
C LYS A 29 -7.43 2.01 5.55
N PHE A 30 -6.50 1.77 4.63
CA PHE A 30 -6.79 1.65 3.21
C PHE A 30 -7.66 0.43 2.89
N ALA A 31 -7.39 -0.71 3.53
CA ALA A 31 -8.20 -1.91 3.39
C ALA A 31 -9.61 -1.71 3.96
N ALA A 32 -9.74 -1.10 5.14
CA ALA A 32 -11.03 -0.79 5.76
C ALA A 32 -11.88 0.18 4.91
N ALA A 33 -11.24 1.06 4.15
CA ALA A 33 -11.90 1.97 3.21
C ALA A 33 -12.20 1.32 1.84
N GLY A 34 -11.85 0.06 1.61
CA GLY A 34 -12.06 -0.64 0.33
C GLY A 34 -11.10 -0.22 -0.80
N PHE A 35 -10.02 0.49 -0.46
CA PHE A 35 -9.03 0.99 -1.40
C PHE A 35 -7.91 0.00 -1.70
N LEU A 36 -7.66 -0.91 -0.77
CA LEU A 36 -6.58 -1.88 -0.83
C LEU A 36 -7.13 -3.29 -0.66
N HIS A 37 -6.65 -4.22 -1.47
CA HIS A 37 -6.90 -5.64 -1.32
C HIS A 37 -5.56 -6.34 -1.09
N SER A 38 -5.48 -7.14 -0.04
CA SER A 38 -4.32 -7.98 0.23
C SER A 38 -4.62 -9.41 -0.18
N GLN A 39 -3.70 -10.03 -0.89
CA GLN A 39 -3.74 -11.44 -1.24
C GLN A 39 -2.51 -12.13 -0.67
N THR A 40 -2.72 -13.24 0.03
CA THR A 40 -1.62 -14.11 0.46
C THR A 40 -1.29 -15.06 -0.68
N VAL A 41 -0.06 -14.98 -1.17
CA VAL A 41 0.50 -15.90 -2.18
C VAL A 41 1.46 -16.87 -1.51
N LEU A 42 1.23 -18.16 -1.74
CA LEU A 42 2.09 -19.26 -1.30
C LEU A 42 3.07 -19.61 -2.42
N LYS A 43 4.23 -18.95 -2.43
CA LYS A 43 5.32 -19.22 -3.38
C LYS A 43 6.58 -19.58 -2.58
N GLY A 44 6.59 -20.79 -2.02
CA GLY A 44 7.62 -21.26 -1.08
C GLY A 44 7.37 -20.76 0.35
N ARG A 45 7.40 -19.44 0.59
CA ARG A 45 6.92 -18.82 1.83
C ARG A 45 5.62 -18.05 1.57
N SER A 46 4.77 -17.91 2.59
CA SER A 46 3.62 -17.02 2.53
C SER A 46 4.11 -15.57 2.40
N ASN A 47 3.73 -14.90 1.31
CA ASN A 47 3.94 -13.48 1.13
C ASN A 47 2.58 -12.82 0.93
N THR A 48 2.35 -11.69 1.60
CA THR A 48 1.18 -10.86 1.34
C THR A 48 1.56 -9.85 0.26
N VAL A 49 0.86 -9.91 -0.86
CA VAL A 49 0.91 -8.88 -1.90
C VAL A 49 -0.31 -7.98 -1.78
N TYR A 50 -0.12 -6.72 -2.11
CA TYR A 50 -1.17 -5.72 -2.07
C TYR A 50 -1.51 -5.22 -3.47
N HIS A 51 -2.79 -4.99 -3.69
CA HIS A 51 -3.31 -4.38 -4.90
C HIS A 51 -4.25 -3.24 -4.55
N LEU A 52 -4.17 -2.16 -5.30
CA LEU A 52 -5.12 -1.06 -5.20
C LEU A 52 -6.32 -1.35 -6.10
N SER A 53 -7.51 -1.01 -5.62
CA SER A 53 -8.69 -0.88 -6.47
C SER A 53 -8.55 0.39 -7.34
N PRO A 54 -9.31 0.53 -8.44
CA PRO A 54 -9.27 1.76 -9.24
C PRO A 54 -9.58 3.03 -8.44
N SER A 55 -10.51 2.95 -7.47
CA SER A 55 -10.79 4.02 -6.52
C SER A 55 -9.66 4.18 -5.50
N GLY A 56 -9.06 3.07 -5.06
CA GLY A 56 -7.94 3.07 -4.13
C GLY A 56 -6.66 3.68 -4.68
N MET A 57 -6.42 3.60 -5.98
CA MET A 57 -5.29 4.29 -6.63
C MET A 57 -5.39 5.80 -6.45
N LYS A 58 -6.55 6.39 -6.73
CA LYS A 58 -6.80 7.82 -6.55
C LYS A 58 -6.72 8.23 -5.07
N ALA A 59 -7.27 7.42 -4.17
CA ALA A 59 -7.18 7.65 -2.74
C ALA A 59 -5.72 7.60 -2.24
N PHE A 60 -4.92 6.67 -2.77
CA PHE A 60 -3.51 6.52 -2.44
C PHE A 60 -2.67 7.70 -2.91
N GLU A 61 -2.88 8.16 -4.15
CA GLU A 61 -2.24 9.38 -4.65
C GLU A 61 -2.58 10.60 -3.79
N SER A 62 -3.87 10.81 -3.47
CA SER A 62 -4.31 11.90 -2.59
C SER A 62 -3.68 11.82 -1.20
N TYR A 63 -3.53 10.62 -0.67
CA TYR A 63 -2.92 10.38 0.64
C TYR A 63 -1.41 10.62 0.62
N CYS A 64 -0.69 10.17 -0.42
CA CYS A 64 0.71 10.49 -0.61
C CYS A 64 0.95 12.00 -0.74
N LEU A 65 0.05 12.72 -1.44
CA LEU A 65 0.08 14.17 -1.52
C LEU A 65 -0.11 14.83 -0.14
N GLN A 66 -1.06 14.35 0.66
CA GLN A 66 -1.30 14.86 2.02
C GLN A 66 -0.09 14.66 2.94
N ILE A 67 0.53 13.47 2.95
CA ILE A 67 1.72 13.24 3.77
C ILE A 67 2.89 14.10 3.30
N ARG A 68 3.14 14.22 1.99
CA ARG A 68 4.20 15.10 1.47
C ARG A 68 3.97 16.56 1.86
N GLY A 69 2.72 17.02 1.87
CA GLY A 69 2.35 18.36 2.34
C GLY A 69 2.61 18.57 3.84
N LEU A 70 2.52 17.52 4.67
CA LEU A 70 2.81 17.58 6.11
C LEU A 70 4.30 17.50 6.44
N LEU A 71 5.12 16.92 5.55
CA LEU A 71 6.58 16.80 5.72
C LEU A 71 7.37 17.97 5.11
N GLY A 72 6.68 18.92 4.46
CA GLY A 72 7.29 20.03 3.70
C GLY A 72 6.83 21.42 4.13
N GLY A 73 6.43 21.59 5.39
CA GLY A 73 6.13 22.89 6.03
C GLY A 73 7.04 23.17 7.21
#